data_AF-A0A0U5IDF0-F1
#
_entry.id   AF-A0A0U5IDF0-F1
#
_cell.length_a   1.000
_cell.length_b   1.000
_cell.length_c   1.000
_cell.angle_alpha   90.00
_cell.angle_beta   90.00
_cell.angle_gamma   90.00
#
_symmetry.space_group_name_H-M   'P 1'
#
loop_
_entity.id
_entity.type
_entity.pdbx_description
1 polymer ?
#
loop_
_entity_poly.entity_id
_entity_poly.type
_entity_poly.pdbx_seq_one_letter_code
_entity_poly.pdbx_strand_id
1 'polypeptide(L)'
;MAGAERAPEPRRRVLRRALGIIVCGLPVLLAVACALWPRAVPAPREATGWALVTLPVLIAGLNLYLAYLRPWRHRRQGGSPTDLRHVSGLPLVGTLFAVGACIAAFGSATVGGLALVATLADPDGVPWIPIRTWHDASLWDA
;
A
#
# COMPACT_ATOMS: atom_id res chain seq x y z
N MET A 1 -35.47 28.38 -8.17
CA MET A 1 -34.58 28.27 -9.34
C MET A 1 -33.43 27.34 -8.94
N ALA A 2 -33.50 26.07 -9.34
CA ALA A 2 -32.43 25.11 -9.07
C ALA A 2 -31.28 25.38 -10.06
N GLY A 3 -30.11 25.76 -9.53
CA GLY A 3 -28.91 25.97 -10.32
C GLY A 3 -28.46 24.65 -10.94
N ALA A 4 -28.34 24.61 -12.27
CA ALA A 4 -27.80 23.46 -12.97
C ALA A 4 -26.34 23.25 -12.53
N GLU A 5 -26.11 22.20 -11.75
CA GLU A 5 -24.78 21.74 -11.37
C GLU A 5 -24.03 21.36 -12.64
N ARG A 6 -23.06 22.18 -13.05
CA ARG A 6 -22.25 21.88 -14.23
C ARG A 6 -21.40 20.65 -13.93
N ALA A 7 -21.66 19.57 -14.66
CA ALA A 7 -20.84 18.37 -14.60
C ALA A 7 -19.35 18.74 -14.75
N PRO A 8 -18.45 18.21 -13.91
CA PRO A 8 -17.04 18.59 -13.94
C PRO A 8 -16.41 18.21 -15.28
N GLU A 9 -15.64 19.15 -15.85
CA GLU A 9 -15.00 18.98 -17.15
C GLU A 9 -14.11 17.73 -17.22
N PRO A 10 -14.07 17.01 -18.37
CA PRO A 10 -13.32 15.78 -18.54
C PRO A 10 -11.84 15.88 -18.10
N ARG A 11 -11.21 17.03 -18.35
CA ARG A 11 -9.80 17.29 -18.01
C ARG A 11 -9.55 17.25 -16.50
N ARG A 12 -10.51 17.73 -15.69
CA ARG A 12 -10.38 17.79 -14.23
C ARG A 12 -10.42 16.39 -13.59
N ARG A 13 -11.20 15.47 -14.16
CA ARG A 13 -11.30 14.07 -13.72
C ARG A 13 -9.99 13.31 -13.96
N VAL A 14 -9.39 13.48 -15.14
CA VAL A 14 -8.11 12.85 -15.48
C VAL A 14 -7.00 13.32 -14.54
N LEU A 15 -6.93 14.63 -14.26
CA LEU A 15 -5.93 15.18 -13.34
C LEU A 15 -6.04 14.60 -11.92
N ARG A 16 -7.27 14.48 -11.40
CA ARG A 16 -7.52 13.91 -10.05
C ARG A 16 -7.09 12.45 -9.96
N ARG A 17 -7.43 11.65 -10.98
CA ARG A 17 -7.00 10.24 -11.07
C ARG A 17 -5.48 10.12 -11.13
N ALA A 18 -4.84 10.94 -11.95
CA ALA A 18 -3.38 10.98 -12.04
C ALA A 18 -2.72 11.33 -10.69
N LEU A 19 -3.25 12.33 -9.98
CA LEU A 19 -2.75 12.73 -8.66
C LEU A 19 -2.86 11.60 -7.64
N GLY A 20 -4.00 10.91 -7.55
CA GLY A 20 -4.15 9.81 -6.61
C GLY A 20 -3.26 8.61 -6.95
N ILE A 21 -3.07 8.29 -8.24
CA ILE A 21 -2.10 7.26 -8.66
C ILE A 21 -0.68 7.65 -8.22
N ILE A 22 -0.26 8.90 -8.46
CA ILE A 22 1.06 9.39 -8.08
C ILE A 22 1.24 9.28 -6.56
N VAL A 23 0.30 9.80 -5.78
CA VAL A 23 0.36 9.76 -4.31
C VAL A 23 0.43 8.32 -3.80
N CYS A 24 -0.38 7.41 -4.36
CA CYS A 24 -0.37 6.01 -3.96
C CYS A 24 0.89 5.26 -4.41
N GLY A 25 1.55 5.72 -5.49
CA GLY A 25 2.80 5.17 -5.99
C GLY A 25 4.04 5.66 -5.24
N LEU A 26 3.98 6.78 -4.51
CA LEU A 26 5.12 7.35 -3.79
C LEU A 26 5.82 6.37 -2.85
N PRO A 27 5.13 5.56 -2.01
CA PRO A 27 5.78 4.59 -1.14
C PRO A 27 6.61 3.55 -1.93
N VAL A 28 6.09 3.08 -3.07
CA VAL A 28 6.78 2.13 -3.94
C VAL A 28 8.02 2.78 -4.56
N LEU A 29 7.87 3.98 -5.12
CA LEU A 29 8.99 4.72 -5.72
C LEU A 29 10.08 5.01 -4.69
N LEU A 30 9.71 5.36 -3.46
CA LEU A 30 10.66 5.58 -2.36
C LEU A 30 11.40 4.29 -2.00
N ALA A 31 10.70 3.16 -1.89
CA ALA A 31 11.31 1.87 -1.59
C ALA A 31 12.28 1.43 -2.71
N VAL A 32 11.88 1.60 -3.97
CA VAL A 32 12.75 1.35 -5.14
C VAL A 32 13.98 2.24 -5.10
N ALA A 33 13.83 3.55 -4.88
CA ALA A 33 14.95 4.48 -4.79
C ALA A 33 15.89 4.12 -3.63
N CYS A 34 15.35 3.74 -2.47
CA CYS A 34 16.11 3.26 -1.32
C CYS A 34 16.91 1.99 -1.66
N ALA A 35 16.31 1.07 -2.42
CA ALA A 35 16.92 -0.21 -2.79
C ALA A 35 18.01 -0.06 -3.88
N LEU A 36 17.75 0.78 -4.89
CA LEU A 36 18.59 0.91 -6.08
C LEU A 36 19.67 2.00 -5.95
N TRP A 37 19.65 2.82 -4.91
CA TRP A 37 20.64 3.87 -4.66
C TRP A 37 21.49 3.59 -3.42
N PRO A 38 22.29 2.52 -3.41
CA PRO A 38 23.01 2.08 -2.23
C PRO A 38 24.04 3.12 -1.78
N ARG A 39 24.10 3.38 -0.47
CA ARG A 39 25.11 4.23 0.16
C ARG A 39 25.37 3.77 1.59
N ALA A 40 26.51 4.17 2.15
CA ALA A 40 26.81 3.89 3.56
C ALA A 40 25.77 4.54 4.47
N VAL A 41 25.04 3.72 5.24
CA VAL A 41 24.07 4.18 6.24
C VAL A 41 24.70 3.99 7.63
N PRO A 42 24.67 5.01 8.51
CA PRO A 42 25.14 4.84 9.88
C PRO A 42 24.39 3.73 10.61
N ALA A 43 25.10 2.86 11.31
CA ALA A 43 24.54 1.73 12.06
C ALA A 43 23.24 2.04 12.87
N PRO A 44 23.14 3.14 13.65
CA PRO A 44 21.91 3.41 14.41
C PRO A 44 20.69 3.72 13.51
N ARG A 45 20.92 4.37 12.35
CA ARG A 45 19.88 4.65 11.37
C ARG A 45 19.43 3.38 10.65
N GLU A 46 20.39 2.54 10.29
CA GLU A 46 20.09 1.23 9.69
C GLU A 46 19.31 0.33 10.65
N ALA A 47 19.71 0.26 11.93
CA ALA A 47 18.98 -0.48 12.96
C ALA A 47 17.53 0.02 13.13
N THR A 48 17.32 1.35 13.06
CA THR A 48 15.99 1.94 13.08
C THR A 48 15.18 1.54 11.84
N GLY A 49 15.81 1.54 10.66
CA GLY A 49 15.19 1.05 9.42
C GLY A 49 14.75 -0.41 9.52
N TRP A 50 15.61 -1.28 10.07
CA TRP A 50 15.29 -2.69 10.34
C TRP A 50 14.12 -2.86 11.31
N ALA A 51 14.12 -2.12 12.42
CA ALA A 51 13.02 -2.15 13.38
C ALA A 51 11.70 -1.73 12.72
N LEU A 52 11.72 -0.66 11.92
CA LEU A 52 10.54 -0.14 11.24
C LEU A 52 10.05 -1.05 10.11
N VAL A 53 10.93 -1.68 9.32
CA VAL A 53 10.54 -2.52 8.17
C VAL A 53 10.00 -3.89 8.60
N THR A 54 10.29 -4.33 9.82
CA THR A 54 9.77 -5.60 10.35
C THR A 54 8.25 -5.60 10.45
N LEU A 55 7.65 -4.49 10.92
CA LEU A 55 6.21 -4.38 11.08
C LEU A 55 5.42 -4.50 9.75
N PRO A 56 5.73 -3.76 8.68
CA PRO A 56 5.04 -3.90 7.40
C PRO A 56 5.22 -5.28 6.78
N VAL A 57 6.37 -5.94 6.96
CA VAL A 57 6.55 -7.34 6.51
C VAL A 57 5.57 -8.27 7.21
N LEU A 58 5.42 -8.14 8.54
CA LEU A 58 4.47 -8.93 9.32
C LEU A 58 3.02 -8.62 8.93
N ILE A 59 2.67 -7.34 8.74
CA ILE A 59 1.34 -6.91 8.30
C ILE A 59 1.03 -7.46 6.90
N ALA A 60 1.94 -7.33 5.95
CA ALA A 60 1.78 -7.86 4.60
C ALA A 60 1.58 -9.39 4.62
N GLY A 61 2.37 -10.11 5.43
CA GLY A 61 2.21 -11.55 5.60
C GLY A 61 0.85 -11.94 6.21
N LEU A 62 0.40 -11.20 7.23
CA LEU A 62 -0.93 -11.41 7.83
C LEU A 62 -2.04 -11.12 6.81
N ASN A 63 -1.95 -10.03 6.06
CA ASN A 63 -2.94 -9.64 5.06
C ASN A 63 -2.98 -10.66 3.92
N LEU A 64 -1.84 -11.16 3.44
CA LEU A 64 -1.79 -12.26 2.47
C LEU A 64 -2.45 -13.54 3.01
N TYR A 65 -2.16 -13.88 4.26
CA TYR A 65 -2.79 -15.03 4.91
C TYR A 65 -4.32 -14.87 4.98
N LEU A 66 -4.80 -13.71 5.42
CA LEU A 66 -6.22 -13.45 5.58
C LEU A 66 -6.95 -13.32 4.24
N ALA A 67 -6.33 -12.73 3.23
CA ALA A 67 -6.94 -12.49 1.93
C ALA A 67 -6.96 -13.74 1.04
N TYR A 68 -5.92 -14.58 1.10
CA TYR A 68 -5.77 -15.70 0.18
C TYR A 68 -5.77 -17.06 0.88
N LEU A 69 -4.94 -17.26 1.91
CA LEU A 69 -4.74 -18.60 2.49
C LEU A 69 -5.93 -19.05 3.34
N ARG A 70 -6.50 -18.14 4.14
CA ARG A 70 -7.67 -18.43 4.98
C ARG A 70 -8.92 -18.76 4.15
N PRO A 71 -9.32 -17.96 3.14
CA PRO A 71 -10.47 -18.29 2.30
C PRO A 71 -10.25 -19.57 1.51
N TRP A 72 -9.04 -19.81 1.01
CA TRP A 72 -8.71 -21.06 0.31
C TRP A 72 -8.90 -22.29 1.21
N ARG A 73 -8.39 -22.25 2.45
CA ARG A 73 -8.55 -23.33 3.41
C ARG A 73 -10.01 -23.53 3.80
N HIS A 74 -10.76 -22.45 4.01
CA HIS A 74 -12.16 -22.50 4.39
C HIS A 74 -13.04 -23.12 3.28
N ARG A 75 -12.82 -22.74 2.02
CA ARG A 75 -13.53 -23.33 0.86
C ARG A 75 -13.27 -24.84 0.74
N ARG A 76 -12.05 -25.31 1.03
CA ARG A 76 -11.73 -26.74 1.04
C ARG A 76 -12.45 -27.54 2.13
N GLN A 77 -12.92 -26.87 3.17
CA GLN A 77 -13.67 -27.48 4.28
C GLN A 77 -15.20 -27.38 4.09
N GLY A 78 -15.67 -26.94 2.91
CA GLY A 78 -17.10 -26.78 2.62
C GLY A 78 -17.73 -25.52 3.25
N GLY A 79 -16.90 -24.59 3.72
CA GLY A 79 -17.37 -23.36 4.36
C GLY A 79 -17.92 -22.32 3.37
N SER A 80 -18.92 -21.54 3.80
CA SER A 80 -19.55 -20.51 2.97
C SER A 80 -18.72 -19.21 2.95
N PRO A 81 -18.62 -18.51 1.80
CA PRO A 81 -17.94 -17.21 1.71
C PRO A 81 -18.51 -16.13 2.66
N THR A 82 -19.75 -16.28 3.12
CA THR A 82 -20.43 -15.32 4.01
C THR A 82 -19.83 -15.25 5.41
N ASP A 83 -19.11 -16.30 5.83
CA ASP A 83 -18.60 -16.44 7.20
C ASP A 83 -17.29 -15.68 7.43
N LEU A 84 -16.69 -15.14 6.36
CA LEU A 84 -15.41 -14.44 6.37
C LEU A 84 -15.61 -12.92 6.27
N ARG A 85 -16.27 -12.32 7.27
CA ARG A 85 -16.49 -10.86 7.35
C ARG A 85 -15.48 -10.15 8.26
N HIS A 86 -14.19 -10.14 7.95
CA HIS A 86 -13.24 -9.22 8.60
C HIS A 86 -12.08 -8.91 7.65
N VAL A 87 -12.06 -7.71 7.07
CA VAL A 87 -10.91 -7.13 6.37
C VAL A 87 -10.39 -6.02 7.29
N SER A 88 -9.12 -6.10 7.70
CA SER A 88 -8.59 -5.18 8.72
C SER A 88 -8.42 -3.76 8.15
N GLY A 89 -8.78 -2.75 8.94
CA GLY A 89 -8.58 -1.33 8.63
C GLY A 89 -7.14 -0.84 8.84
N LEU A 90 -6.13 -1.73 8.78
CA LEU A 90 -4.72 -1.38 9.02
C LEU A 90 -3.83 -1.10 7.77
N PRO A 91 -4.33 -0.92 6.53
CA PRO A 91 -3.43 -0.82 5.37
C PRO A 91 -2.52 0.41 5.36
N LEU A 92 -2.96 1.48 6.04
CA LEU A 92 -2.16 2.69 6.20
C LEU A 92 -0.97 2.48 7.13
N VAL A 93 -1.11 1.64 8.16
CA VAL A 93 -0.05 1.45 9.17
C VAL A 93 1.17 0.80 8.54
N GLY A 94 0.99 -0.28 7.78
CA GLY A 94 2.09 -0.93 7.06
C GLY A 94 2.81 0.04 6.12
N THR A 95 2.05 0.78 5.31
CA THR A 95 2.62 1.75 4.36
C THR A 95 3.44 2.84 5.08
N LEU A 96 2.92 3.41 6.18
CA LEU A 96 3.62 4.46 6.94
C LEU A 96 4.94 3.96 7.54
N PHE A 97 4.94 2.75 8.10
CA PHE A 97 6.16 2.15 8.64
C PHE A 97 7.17 1.82 7.53
N ALA A 98 6.72 1.35 6.36
CA ALA A 98 7.61 1.10 5.22
C ALA A 98 8.27 2.40 4.71
N VAL A 99 7.50 3.48 4.62
CA VAL A 99 8.02 4.82 4.29
C VAL A 99 9.01 5.29 5.35
N GLY A 100 8.67 5.18 6.64
CA GLY A 100 9.55 5.53 7.75
C GLY A 100 10.86 4.76 7.74
N ALA A 101 10.80 3.45 7.47
CA ALA A 101 11.99 2.59 7.33
C ALA A 101 12.90 3.06 6.19
N CYS A 102 12.32 3.38 5.02
CA CYS A 102 13.06 3.89 3.87
C CYS A 102 13.67 5.26 4.15
N ILE A 103 12.99 6.15 4.88
CA ILE A 103 13.55 7.46 5.27
C ILE A 103 14.70 7.27 6.26
N ALA A 104 14.51 6.43 7.28
CA ALA A 104 15.51 6.19 8.32
C ALA A 104 16.80 5.57 7.75
N ALA A 105 16.66 4.58 6.88
CA ALA A 105 17.78 3.83 6.30
C ALA A 105 17.93 4.02 4.79
N PHE A 106 17.64 5.22 4.26
CA PHE A 106 17.69 5.47 2.82
C PHE A 106 19.06 5.13 2.23
N GLY A 107 19.08 4.20 1.29
CA GLY A 107 20.30 3.65 0.67
C GLY A 107 20.74 2.30 1.24
N SER A 108 20.05 1.74 2.23
CA SER A 108 20.20 0.33 2.60
C SER A 108 19.38 -0.52 1.63
N ALA A 109 20.08 -1.22 0.73
CA ALA A 109 19.45 -2.06 -0.30
C ALA A 109 18.49 -3.09 0.30
N THR A 110 18.87 -3.67 1.44
CA THR A 110 18.08 -4.69 2.14
C THR A 110 16.80 -4.09 2.75
N VAL A 111 16.90 -2.96 3.44
CA VAL A 111 15.71 -2.30 4.01
C VAL A 111 14.76 -1.83 2.90
N GLY A 112 15.29 -1.20 1.85
CA GLY A 112 14.51 -0.78 0.68
C GLY A 112 13.84 -1.96 -0.02
N GLY A 113 14.56 -3.07 -0.20
CA GLY A 113 14.04 -4.29 -0.81
C GLY A 113 12.92 -4.94 0.01
N LEU A 114 13.09 -5.05 1.33
CA LEU A 114 12.04 -5.57 2.22
C LEU A 114 10.82 -4.64 2.25
N ALA A 115 11.02 -3.32 2.30
CA ALA A 115 9.94 -2.36 2.24
C ALA A 115 9.18 -2.45 0.91
N LEU A 116 9.89 -2.63 -0.21
CA LEU A 116 9.29 -2.81 -1.53
C LEU A 116 8.44 -4.09 -1.57
N VAL A 117 9.02 -5.21 -1.14
CA VAL A 117 8.31 -6.50 -1.10
C VAL A 117 7.08 -6.40 -0.20
N ALA A 118 7.20 -5.86 1.02
CA ALA A 118 6.07 -5.71 1.93
C ALA A 118 4.96 -4.83 1.33
N THR A 119 5.34 -3.72 0.71
CA THR A 119 4.39 -2.75 0.15
C THR A 119 3.66 -3.30 -1.08
N LEU A 120 4.32 -4.13 -1.89
CA LEU A 120 3.69 -4.83 -3.02
C LEU A 120 2.89 -6.05 -2.57
N ALA A 121 3.36 -6.75 -1.55
CA ALA A 121 2.74 -7.97 -1.04
C ALA A 121 1.49 -7.68 -0.20
N ASP A 122 1.37 -6.50 0.41
CA ASP A 122 0.19 -6.09 1.18
C ASP A 122 -0.97 -5.71 0.25
N PRO A 123 -1.95 -6.60 0.00
CA PRO A 123 -2.99 -6.34 -0.99
C PRO A 123 -3.91 -5.19 -0.55
N ASP A 124 -3.97 -4.88 0.75
CA ASP A 124 -4.78 -3.79 1.29
C ASP A 124 -4.01 -2.46 1.30
N GLY A 125 -2.68 -2.48 1.11
CA GLY A 125 -1.81 -1.32 1.18
C GLY A 125 -2.14 -0.20 0.20
N VAL A 126 -1.64 1.00 0.49
CA VAL A 126 -1.91 2.23 -0.28
C VAL A 126 -1.66 2.09 -1.80
N PRO A 127 -0.59 1.43 -2.29
CA PRO A 127 -0.36 1.29 -3.73
C PRO A 127 -1.47 0.53 -4.48
N TRP A 128 -2.24 -0.29 -3.77
CA TRP A 128 -3.34 -1.06 -4.35
C TRP A 128 -4.67 -0.30 -4.39
N ILE A 129 -4.77 0.85 -3.70
CA ILE A 129 -5.97 1.68 -3.70
C ILE A 129 -6.39 2.04 -5.14
N PRO A 130 -5.52 2.58 -6.02
CA PRO A 130 -5.92 2.92 -7.38
C PRO A 130 -6.43 1.72 -8.18
N ILE A 131 -5.83 0.54 -7.98
CA ILE A 131 -6.22 -0.69 -8.67
C ILE A 131 -7.62 -1.13 -8.21
N ARG A 132 -7.89 -1.07 -6.91
CA ARG A 132 -9.17 -1.51 -6.33
C ARG A 132 -10.31 -0.52 -6.56
N THR A 133 -10.01 0.77 -6.63
CA THR A 133 -11.04 1.82 -6.72
C THR A 133 -11.17 2.41 -8.12
N TRP A 134 -10.43 1.94 -9.13
CA TRP A 134 -10.44 2.54 -10.48
C TRP A 134 -11.83 2.70 -11.12
N HIS A 135 -12.73 1.76 -10.82
CA HIS A 135 -14.10 1.74 -11.33
C HIS A 135 -15.09 2.55 -10.46
N ASP A 136 -14.67 3.01 -9.28
CA ASP A 136 -15.52 3.77 -8.37
C ASP A 136 -15.46 5.27 -8.69
N ALA A 137 -16.38 5.72 -9.56
CA ALA A 137 -16.48 7.12 -9.94
C ALA A 137 -16.72 8.06 -8.74
N SER A 138 -17.31 7.58 -7.63
CA SER A 138 -17.58 8.43 -6.46
C SER A 138 -16.31 8.85 -5.72
N LEU A 139 -15.25 8.03 -5.78
CA LEU A 139 -13.96 8.35 -5.17
C LEU A 139 -13.10 9.25 -6.04
N TRP A 140 -13.22 9.13 -7.37
CA TRP A 140 -12.31 9.79 -8.32
C TRP A 140 -12.89 11.06 -8.96
N ASP A 141 -14.21 11.07 -9.17
CA ASP A 141 -14.89 12.06 -10.01
C ASP A 141 -15.84 12.99 -9.23
N ALA A 142 -15.97 12.80 -7.90
CA ALA A 142 -16.75 13.67 -7.00
C ALA A 142 -16.16 15.08 -6.82
#